data_AF-A0A955FB13-F1
#
_entry.id   AF-A0A955FB13-F1
#
_cell.length_a   1.000
_cell.length_b   1.000
_cell.length_c   1.000
_cell.angle_alpha   90.00
_cell.angle_beta   90.00
_cell.angle_gamma   90.00
#
_symmetry.space_group_name_H-M   'P 1'
#
loop_
_entity.id
_entity.type
_entity.pdbx_description
1 polymer ?
#
loop_
_entity_poly.entity_id
_entity_poly.type
_entity_poly.pdbx_seq_one_letter_code
_entity_poly.pdbx_strand_id
1 'polypeptide(L)'
;MHVRIKTPQKIVLLALLAAFLAWSFLAPAQAATGINQQISFQGKLVNSSGVNIPDGVYNLEFKIYQDGTNQGVGSTLKWTEDYLVSASQGVQITAGTFQVNLGSITAFSGIDWNQNTLWLSMNVGGTASTVSWDGEMKPYVRLTSVPYALNSGLVGGLSASQLVQLNPGSQQTGGINVSGGVSASGVTASSLNTAGIVTNTAAGALGTVAVVPVANGGTGISNYTIGDLLYANGTNSIAKLSDVAAGSCLVSGGVNTAPAWGSCASGITLQSAYNSGNTISESAGRNLTISAAAVPTNDMLAISNAGQPVTTAGVNGLSVNYVGGAAAVESAGMRIDYQPGSTSGGTWSGLRIVANATGPATGVT
;
A
#
# COMPACT_ATOMS: atom_id res chain seq x y z
N MET A 1 -86.66 12.61 -26.00
CA MET A 1 -86.66 12.93 -24.56
C MET A 1 -85.24 13.33 -24.18
N HIS A 2 -85.03 14.62 -23.88
CA HIS A 2 -83.73 15.22 -23.64
C HIS A 2 -83.11 14.70 -22.32
N VAL A 3 -82.01 13.94 -22.39
CA VAL A 3 -81.21 13.60 -21.20
C VAL A 3 -80.15 14.68 -21.01
N ARG A 4 -80.43 15.66 -20.15
CA ARG A 4 -79.43 16.64 -19.68
C ARG A 4 -78.51 15.95 -18.68
N ILE A 5 -77.29 15.65 -19.10
CA ILE A 5 -76.20 15.16 -18.25
C ILE A 5 -75.69 16.34 -17.39
N LYS A 6 -76.31 16.55 -16.22
CA LYS A 6 -75.85 17.48 -15.16
C LYS A 6 -74.65 16.86 -14.42
N THR A 7 -73.46 16.88 -15.01
CA THR A 7 -72.29 16.19 -14.40
C THR A 7 -70.97 16.98 -14.30
N PRO A 8 -70.72 18.14 -14.95
CA PRO A 8 -69.39 18.75 -14.86
C PRO A 8 -69.13 19.42 -13.50
N GLN A 9 -70.15 20.03 -12.86
CA GLN A 9 -69.95 20.73 -11.58
C GLN A 9 -69.62 19.80 -10.40
N LYS A 10 -70.19 18.59 -10.35
CA LYS A 10 -69.92 17.63 -9.26
C LYS A 10 -68.52 17.02 -9.37
N ILE A 11 -68.03 16.82 -10.60
CA ILE A 11 -66.68 16.30 -10.86
C ILE A 11 -65.63 17.38 -10.52
N VAL A 12 -65.87 18.64 -10.88
CA VAL A 12 -64.99 19.76 -10.51
C VAL A 12 -64.97 19.96 -8.99
N LEU A 13 -66.11 19.85 -8.31
CA LEU A 13 -66.17 19.98 -6.86
C LEU A 13 -65.47 18.81 -6.14
N LEU A 14 -65.61 17.57 -6.62
CA LEU A 14 -64.85 16.43 -6.08
C LEU A 14 -63.35 16.55 -6.35
N ALA A 15 -62.95 17.06 -7.51
CA ALA A 15 -61.54 17.27 -7.85
C ALA A 15 -60.92 18.38 -6.99
N LEU A 16 -61.65 19.46 -6.72
CA LEU A 16 -61.21 20.53 -5.82
C LEU A 16 -61.16 20.07 -4.37
N LEU A 17 -62.13 19.25 -3.92
CA LEU A 17 -62.12 18.68 -2.58
C LEU A 17 -60.99 17.66 -2.40
N ALA A 18 -60.71 16.84 -3.43
CA ALA A 18 -59.59 15.91 -3.43
C ALA A 18 -58.23 16.63 -3.48
N ALA A 19 -58.11 17.73 -4.23
CA ALA A 19 -56.92 18.57 -4.24
C ALA A 19 -56.71 19.28 -2.89
N PHE A 20 -57.78 19.75 -2.25
CA PHE A 20 -57.72 20.38 -0.92
C PHE A 20 -57.39 19.36 0.19
N LEU A 21 -57.94 18.15 0.13
CA LEU A 21 -57.54 17.04 1.01
C LEU A 21 -56.08 16.67 0.78
N ALA A 22 -55.64 16.49 -0.47
CA ALA A 22 -54.25 16.17 -0.79
C ALA A 22 -53.26 17.24 -0.29
N TRP A 23 -53.64 18.52 -0.32
CA TRP A 23 -52.82 19.60 0.23
C TRP A 23 -52.78 19.62 1.76
N SER A 24 -53.85 19.22 2.44
CA SER A 24 -53.91 19.16 3.90
C SER A 24 -53.18 17.94 4.51
N PHE A 25 -52.89 16.91 3.70
CA PHE A 25 -52.05 15.77 4.10
C PHE A 25 -50.56 15.90 3.69
N LEU A 26 -50.17 17.02 3.07
CA LEU A 26 -48.78 17.31 2.65
C LEU A 26 -48.07 18.34 3.54
N ALA A 27 -48.53 18.55 4.78
CA ALA A 27 -47.74 19.30 5.74
C ALA A 27 -46.47 18.50 6.06
N PRO A 28 -45.26 18.99 5.73
CA PRO A 28 -44.04 18.32 6.14
C PRO A 28 -44.04 18.25 7.66
N ALA A 29 -43.83 17.06 8.22
CA ALA A 29 -43.54 16.92 9.64
C ALA A 29 -42.24 17.70 9.91
N GLN A 30 -42.37 18.88 10.53
CA GLN A 30 -41.23 19.64 10.99
C GLN A 30 -40.66 18.91 12.20
N ALA A 31 -39.60 18.14 11.99
CA ALA A 31 -38.79 17.68 13.09
C ALA A 31 -38.19 18.91 13.78
N ALA A 32 -38.28 18.96 15.12
CA ALA A 32 -37.66 20.03 15.89
C ALA A 32 -36.16 20.10 15.59
N THR A 33 -35.64 21.31 15.36
CA THR A 33 -34.22 21.55 15.10
C THR A 33 -33.44 21.43 16.42
N GLY A 34 -33.08 20.20 16.79
CA GLY A 34 -32.29 19.91 17.99
C GLY A 34 -33.11 19.70 19.26
N ILE A 35 -32.41 19.67 20.41
CA ILE A 35 -33.02 19.51 21.74
C ILE A 35 -33.42 20.87 22.31
N ASN A 36 -34.41 20.88 23.22
CA ASN A 36 -34.68 22.06 24.03
C ASN A 36 -33.45 22.34 24.92
N GLN A 37 -32.85 23.52 24.77
CA GLN A 37 -31.63 23.92 25.49
C GLN A 37 -31.93 24.56 26.86
N GLN A 38 -33.20 24.67 27.24
CA GLN A 38 -33.61 25.21 28.53
C GLN A 38 -33.52 24.14 29.64
N ILE A 39 -33.25 24.59 30.86
CA ILE A 39 -33.25 23.73 32.05
C ILE A 39 -34.49 24.06 32.89
N SER A 40 -35.37 23.07 33.06
CA SER A 40 -36.50 23.20 33.99
C SER A 40 -35.99 23.29 35.43
N PHE A 41 -36.37 24.35 36.14
CA PHE A 41 -36.06 24.53 37.56
C PHE A 41 -37.34 24.80 38.34
N GLN A 42 -37.48 24.14 39.47
CA GLN A 42 -38.61 24.31 40.37
C GLN A 42 -38.09 24.54 41.78
N GLY A 43 -38.75 25.43 42.50
CA GLY A 43 -38.34 25.80 43.84
C GLY A 43 -39.52 26.11 44.74
N LYS A 44 -39.25 26.10 46.03
CA LYS A 44 -40.16 26.58 47.06
C LYS A 44 -39.45 27.69 47.84
N LEU A 45 -40.08 28.85 47.90
CA LEU A 45 -39.63 30.00 48.65
C LEU A 45 -40.41 30.13 49.96
N VAL A 46 -39.65 30.29 51.03
CA VAL A 46 -40.14 30.56 52.38
C VAL A 46 -39.41 31.77 52.94
N ASN A 47 -40.04 32.49 53.85
CA ASN A 47 -39.37 33.52 54.62
C ASN A 47 -38.45 32.90 55.69
N SER A 48 -37.71 33.74 56.42
CA SER A 48 -36.81 33.31 57.50
C SER A 48 -37.49 32.54 58.64
N SER A 49 -38.81 32.61 58.75
CA SER A 49 -39.62 31.86 59.73
C SER A 49 -40.14 30.53 59.17
N GLY A 50 -39.80 30.17 57.92
CA GLY A 50 -40.24 28.94 57.27
C GLY A 50 -41.65 28.99 56.68
N VAL A 51 -42.29 30.16 56.68
CA VAL A 51 -43.63 30.35 56.10
C VAL A 51 -43.50 30.61 54.60
N ASN A 52 -44.34 29.97 53.79
CA ASN A 52 -44.41 30.20 52.35
C ASN A 52 -44.58 31.70 52.08
N ILE A 53 -43.83 32.23 51.11
CA ILE A 53 -44.04 33.61 50.69
C ILE A 53 -45.45 33.77 50.07
N PRO A 54 -46.08 34.96 50.20
CA PRO A 54 -47.40 35.20 49.64
C PRO A 54 -47.47 34.99 48.13
N ASP A 55 -48.68 34.69 47.65
CA ASP A 55 -48.94 34.57 46.22
C ASP A 55 -48.72 35.92 45.52
N GLY A 56 -48.07 35.89 44.36
CA GLY A 56 -47.78 37.11 43.61
C GLY A 56 -46.76 36.91 42.50
N VAL A 57 -46.48 38.01 41.78
CA VAL A 57 -45.48 38.05 40.72
C VAL A 57 -44.20 38.64 41.27
N TYR A 58 -43.11 37.88 41.24
CA TYR A 58 -41.84 38.26 41.85
C TYR A 58 -40.75 38.49 40.80
N ASN A 59 -39.84 39.42 41.10
CA ASN A 59 -38.57 39.53 40.41
C ASN A 59 -37.64 38.43 40.93
N LEU A 60 -37.06 37.61 40.05
CA LEU A 60 -36.08 36.60 40.40
C LEU A 60 -34.84 36.75 39.50
N GLU A 61 -33.65 36.59 40.05
CA GLU A 61 -32.39 36.49 39.28
C GLU A 61 -31.77 35.13 39.55
N PHE A 62 -31.37 34.43 38.50
CA PHE A 62 -30.66 33.16 38.58
C PHE A 62 -29.24 33.31 38.07
N LYS A 63 -28.30 32.62 38.72
CA LYS A 63 -26.90 32.61 38.30
C LYS A 63 -26.35 31.20 38.26
N ILE A 64 -25.55 30.91 37.23
CA ILE A 64 -24.77 29.67 37.15
C ILE A 64 -23.30 30.00 37.33
N TYR A 65 -22.66 29.28 38.24
CA TYR A 65 -21.23 29.37 38.50
C TYR A 65 -20.53 28.06 38.16
N GLN A 66 -19.26 28.17 37.78
CA GLN A 66 -18.32 27.06 37.67
C GLN A 66 -17.34 27.07 38.83
N ASP A 67 -16.83 25.89 39.18
CA ASP A 67 -15.79 25.69 40.19
C ASP A 67 -16.18 26.17 41.59
N GLY A 68 -15.22 26.11 42.52
CA GLY A 68 -15.38 26.63 43.88
C GLY A 68 -16.39 25.86 44.73
N THR A 69 -16.86 26.51 45.79
CA THR A 69 -17.74 25.91 46.80
C THR A 69 -19.20 26.31 46.64
N ASN A 70 -20.10 25.60 47.31
CA ASN A 70 -21.53 25.96 47.41
C ASN A 70 -21.78 27.28 48.18
N GLN A 71 -20.73 28.01 48.60
CA GLN A 71 -20.84 29.31 49.24
C GLN A 71 -20.36 30.46 48.34
N GLY A 72 -19.96 30.15 47.09
CA GLY A 72 -19.44 31.10 46.10
C GLY A 72 -17.95 31.43 46.26
N VAL A 73 -17.22 30.74 47.13
CA VAL A 73 -15.78 30.95 47.29
C VAL A 73 -15.03 30.23 46.16
N GLY A 74 -14.26 30.98 45.38
CA GLY A 74 -13.49 30.45 44.25
C GLY A 74 -14.36 30.07 43.04
N SER A 75 -15.63 30.46 43.03
CA SER A 75 -16.57 30.18 41.95
C SER A 75 -16.54 31.29 40.90
N THR A 76 -16.60 30.94 39.63
CA THR A 76 -16.63 31.89 38.50
C THR A 76 -18.05 31.99 37.94
N LEU A 77 -18.63 33.18 37.91
CA LEU A 77 -19.94 33.42 37.29
C LEU A 77 -19.86 33.19 35.78
N LYS A 78 -20.79 32.41 35.23
CA LYS A 78 -20.83 32.09 33.79
C LYS A 78 -22.09 32.56 33.10
N TRP A 79 -23.18 32.72 33.84
CA TRP A 79 -24.46 33.06 33.27
C TRP A 79 -25.37 33.70 34.31
N THR A 80 -26.19 34.65 33.87
CA THR A 80 -27.19 35.35 34.68
C THR A 80 -28.47 35.51 33.86
N GLU A 81 -29.62 35.29 34.49
CA GLU A 81 -30.93 35.51 33.90
C GLU A 81 -31.87 36.17 34.90
N ASP A 82 -32.49 37.26 34.48
CA ASP A 82 -33.39 38.07 35.28
C ASP A 82 -34.83 37.92 34.78
N TYR A 83 -35.71 37.47 35.68
CA TYR A 83 -37.16 37.50 35.50
C TYR A 83 -37.68 38.77 36.14
N LEU A 84 -37.87 39.83 35.34
CA LEU A 84 -38.25 41.14 35.85
C LEU A 84 -39.75 41.44 35.68
N VAL A 85 -40.40 41.89 36.74
CA VAL A 85 -41.79 42.37 36.74
C VAL A 85 -41.94 43.57 35.80
N SER A 86 -40.96 44.48 35.76
CA SER A 86 -40.95 45.64 34.85
C SER A 86 -40.93 45.25 33.37
N ALA A 87 -40.39 44.07 33.05
CA ALA A 87 -40.36 43.52 31.69
C ALA A 87 -41.55 42.58 31.39
N SER A 88 -42.54 42.49 32.29
CA SER A 88 -43.63 41.48 32.21
C SER A 88 -43.13 40.03 32.16
N GLN A 89 -41.95 39.78 32.74
CA GLN A 89 -41.29 38.47 32.80
C GLN A 89 -41.23 37.92 34.23
N GLY A 90 -41.77 38.65 35.22
CA GLY A 90 -41.76 38.22 36.61
C GLY A 90 -42.42 36.85 36.82
N VAL A 91 -41.93 36.10 37.80
CA VAL A 91 -42.34 34.71 38.05
C VAL A 91 -43.57 34.68 38.93
N GLN A 92 -44.60 33.97 38.50
CA GLN A 92 -45.76 33.69 39.33
C GLN A 92 -45.38 32.71 40.44
N ILE A 93 -45.68 33.08 41.68
CA ILE A 93 -45.52 32.23 42.85
C ILE A 93 -46.88 31.98 43.45
N THR A 94 -47.17 30.71 43.74
CA THR A 94 -48.43 30.28 44.34
C THR A 94 -48.12 29.27 45.43
N ALA A 95 -48.65 29.48 46.64
CA ALA A 95 -48.32 28.71 47.83
C ALA A 95 -46.80 28.59 48.06
N GLY A 96 -46.05 29.64 47.72
CA GLY A 96 -44.59 29.68 47.82
C GLY A 96 -43.84 28.81 46.81
N THR A 97 -44.49 28.15 45.84
CA THR A 97 -43.79 27.36 44.80
C THR A 97 -43.73 28.10 43.48
N PHE A 98 -42.69 27.81 42.70
CA PHE A 98 -42.52 28.34 41.35
C PHE A 98 -41.87 27.31 40.43
N GLN A 99 -42.08 27.52 39.13
CA GLN A 99 -41.39 26.79 38.06
C GLN A 99 -40.93 27.78 37.00
N VAL A 100 -39.69 27.64 36.56
CA VAL A 100 -39.09 28.42 35.47
C VAL A 100 -38.33 27.50 34.52
N ASN A 101 -38.11 28.00 33.31
CA ASN A 101 -37.26 27.38 32.31
C ASN A 101 -36.02 28.27 32.14
N LEU A 102 -34.93 27.91 32.80
CA LEU A 102 -33.67 28.65 32.73
C LEU A 102 -33.14 28.64 31.30
N GLY A 103 -32.68 29.79 30.82
CA GLY A 103 -32.24 29.98 29.44
C GLY A 103 -33.35 30.45 28.50
N SER A 104 -34.53 30.79 29.04
CA SER A 104 -35.68 31.26 28.26
C SER A 104 -35.65 32.76 27.96
N ILE A 105 -35.00 33.56 28.81
CA ILE A 105 -34.83 35.01 28.64
C ILE A 105 -33.40 35.30 28.17
N THR A 106 -32.40 34.77 28.87
CA THR A 106 -30.99 34.87 28.51
C THR A 106 -30.49 33.49 28.08
N ALA A 107 -30.35 33.25 26.78
CA ALA A 107 -29.83 31.97 26.28
C ALA A 107 -28.47 31.62 26.92
N PHE A 108 -28.25 30.34 27.20
CA PHE A 108 -26.97 29.89 27.78
C PHE A 108 -25.82 30.18 26.82
N SER A 109 -24.80 30.88 27.31
CA SER A 109 -23.57 31.17 26.58
C SER A 109 -22.38 31.15 27.54
N GLY A 110 -21.25 30.59 27.12
CA GLY A 110 -20.01 30.61 27.92
C GLY A 110 -19.96 29.63 29.11
N ILE A 111 -21.01 28.82 29.32
CA ILE A 111 -20.99 27.70 30.26
C ILE A 111 -20.31 26.52 29.57
N ASP A 112 -19.22 26.03 30.17
CA ASP A 112 -18.67 24.70 29.88
C ASP A 112 -19.43 23.65 30.71
N TRP A 113 -20.26 22.86 30.02
CA TRP A 113 -21.09 21.81 30.61
C TRP A 113 -20.31 20.54 30.96
N ASN A 114 -19.03 20.45 30.58
CA ASN A 114 -18.15 19.32 30.89
C ASN A 114 -17.33 19.56 32.18
N GLN A 115 -17.83 20.41 33.07
CA GLN A 115 -17.20 20.72 34.36
C GLN A 115 -17.74 19.82 35.48
N ASN A 116 -16.86 19.41 36.40
CA ASN A 116 -17.24 18.58 37.55
C ASN A 116 -18.12 19.33 38.57
N THR A 117 -18.00 20.66 38.62
CA THR A 117 -18.66 21.50 39.61
C THR A 117 -19.37 22.67 38.92
N LEU A 118 -20.70 22.58 38.87
CA LEU A 118 -21.60 23.64 38.44
C LEU A 118 -22.60 23.93 39.56
N TRP A 119 -22.78 25.21 39.87
CA TRP A 119 -23.65 25.70 40.94
C TRP A 119 -24.72 26.62 40.38
N LEU A 120 -25.94 26.51 40.89
CA LEU A 120 -27.05 27.42 40.63
C LEU A 120 -27.37 28.21 41.91
N SER A 121 -27.47 29.52 41.80
CA SER A 121 -27.93 30.42 42.87
C SER A 121 -29.12 31.25 42.41
N MET A 122 -29.74 31.96 43.35
CA MET A 122 -30.90 32.81 43.11
C MET A 122 -30.88 34.05 44.02
N ASN A 123 -31.42 35.16 43.52
CA ASN A 123 -31.83 36.34 44.31
C ASN A 123 -33.33 36.59 44.14
N VAL A 124 -33.99 37.11 45.18
CA VAL A 124 -35.40 37.52 45.13
C VAL A 124 -35.49 39.04 45.23
N GLY A 125 -36.14 39.66 44.25
CA GLY A 125 -36.19 41.12 44.09
C GLY A 125 -37.49 41.79 44.54
N GLY A 126 -38.37 41.05 45.22
CA GLY A 126 -39.71 41.49 45.61
C GLY A 126 -40.69 41.58 44.43
N THR A 127 -41.86 42.20 44.65
CA THR A 127 -42.97 42.28 43.66
C THR A 127 -43.08 43.64 42.95
N ALA A 128 -42.29 44.64 43.35
CA ALA A 128 -42.34 45.98 42.77
C ALA A 128 -41.65 46.03 41.40
N SER A 129 -42.02 47.01 40.56
CA SER A 129 -41.37 47.23 39.26
C SER A 129 -39.92 47.73 39.39
N THR A 130 -39.58 48.41 40.48
CA THR A 130 -38.19 48.73 40.83
C THR A 130 -37.66 47.61 41.72
N VAL A 131 -36.60 46.94 41.28
CA VAL A 131 -36.07 45.74 41.94
C VAL A 131 -35.29 46.11 43.19
N SER A 132 -35.50 45.35 44.27
CA SER A 132 -34.65 45.38 45.47
C SER A 132 -34.28 43.95 45.83
N TRP A 133 -33.05 43.53 45.48
CA TRP A 133 -32.55 42.19 45.76
C TRP A 133 -32.35 41.95 47.26
N ASP A 134 -32.77 40.78 47.74
CA ASP A 134 -32.63 40.34 49.13
C ASP A 134 -31.27 39.69 49.46
N GLY A 135 -30.41 39.53 48.46
CA GLY A 135 -29.07 38.97 48.58
C GLY A 135 -29.01 37.49 48.16
N GLU A 136 -27.84 37.08 47.69
CA GLU A 136 -27.73 35.81 46.94
C GLU A 136 -27.88 34.62 47.88
N MET A 137 -28.85 33.75 47.57
CA MET A 137 -29.17 32.60 48.39
C MET A 137 -28.00 31.63 48.44
N LYS A 138 -27.63 31.24 49.65
CA LYS A 138 -26.59 30.26 49.95
C LYS A 138 -27.15 29.18 50.90
N PRO A 139 -26.74 27.90 50.77
CA PRO A 139 -25.78 27.40 49.79
C PRO A 139 -26.35 27.36 48.37
N TYR A 140 -25.48 27.49 47.38
CA TYR A 140 -25.81 27.26 45.98
C TYR A 140 -26.18 25.79 45.76
N VAL A 141 -27.09 25.55 44.83
CA VAL A 141 -27.56 24.21 44.46
C VAL A 141 -26.61 23.59 43.45
N ARG A 142 -26.16 22.35 43.67
CA ARG A 142 -25.31 21.64 42.69
C ARG A 142 -26.16 21.18 41.50
N LEU A 143 -25.72 21.48 40.28
CA LEU A 143 -26.27 20.85 39.09
C LEU A 143 -25.64 19.45 38.92
N THR A 144 -26.47 18.41 38.85
CA THR A 144 -26.04 17.02 38.68
C THR A 144 -26.56 16.44 37.37
N SER A 145 -25.87 15.42 36.85
CA SER A 145 -26.34 14.69 35.66
C SER A 145 -27.61 13.88 35.96
N VAL A 146 -28.39 13.59 34.91
CA VAL A 146 -29.55 12.69 34.99
C VAL A 146 -29.11 11.24 34.65
N PRO A 147 -29.76 10.19 35.20
CA PRO A 147 -29.28 8.81 35.07
C PRO A 147 -28.99 8.36 33.63
N TYR A 148 -29.86 8.69 32.68
CA TYR A 148 -29.66 8.33 31.26
C TYR A 148 -28.54 9.13 30.57
N ALA A 149 -28.23 10.34 31.07
CA ALA A 149 -27.15 11.16 30.53
C ALA A 149 -25.77 10.76 31.08
N LEU A 150 -25.67 9.88 32.08
CA LEU A 150 -24.36 9.39 32.54
C LEU A 150 -23.59 8.66 31.43
N ASN A 151 -24.30 8.00 30.50
CA ASN A 151 -23.68 7.35 29.34
C ASN A 151 -22.99 8.34 28.39
N SER A 152 -23.42 9.61 28.31
CA SER A 152 -22.71 10.60 27.50
C SER A 152 -21.36 11.00 28.09
N GLY A 153 -21.07 10.66 29.35
CA GLY A 153 -19.73 10.78 29.93
C GLY A 153 -18.69 9.88 29.24
N LEU A 154 -19.12 8.78 28.60
CA LEU A 154 -18.22 7.85 27.89
C LEU A 154 -17.58 8.48 26.65
N VAL A 155 -18.21 9.50 26.05
CA VAL A 155 -17.67 10.23 24.90
C VAL A 155 -16.84 11.46 25.31
N GLY A 156 -16.67 11.73 26.61
CA GLY A 156 -15.70 12.70 27.14
C GLY A 156 -15.89 14.15 26.66
N GLY A 157 -17.09 14.54 26.23
CA GLY A 157 -17.35 15.87 25.65
C GLY A 157 -16.89 16.03 24.20
N LEU A 158 -16.53 14.94 23.52
CA LEU A 158 -16.23 14.95 22.09
C LEU A 158 -17.49 15.24 21.28
N SER A 159 -17.36 16.13 20.30
CA SER A 159 -18.38 16.37 19.28
C SER A 159 -18.49 15.18 18.32
N ALA A 160 -19.63 15.04 17.64
CA ALA A 160 -19.84 13.98 16.66
C ALA A 160 -18.79 13.98 15.51
N SER A 161 -18.20 15.13 15.20
CA SER A 161 -17.10 15.27 14.23
C SER A 161 -15.76 14.74 14.71
N GLN A 162 -15.58 14.56 16.02
CA GLN A 162 -14.35 14.01 16.62
C GLN A 162 -14.42 12.49 16.81
N LEU A 163 -15.56 11.87 16.50
CA LEU A 163 -15.77 10.43 16.58
C LEU A 163 -15.61 9.78 15.21
N VAL A 164 -15.09 8.56 15.18
CA VAL A 164 -15.16 7.70 13.99
C VAL A 164 -16.62 7.30 13.79
N GLN A 165 -17.12 7.47 12.56
CA GLN A 165 -18.52 7.25 12.22
C GLN A 165 -18.66 6.00 11.35
N LEU A 166 -19.76 5.27 11.56
CA LEU A 166 -20.17 4.20 10.66
C LEU A 166 -20.92 4.80 9.47
N ASN A 167 -20.46 4.54 8.25
CA ASN A 167 -21.05 5.04 6.99
C ASN A 167 -21.27 6.57 6.97
N PRO A 168 -20.23 7.39 7.18
CA PRO A 168 -20.40 8.83 7.16
C PRO A 168 -20.80 9.30 5.76
N GLY A 169 -21.73 10.26 5.68
CA GLY A 169 -22.16 10.88 4.41
C GLY A 169 -21.10 11.73 3.72
N SER A 170 -19.93 11.92 4.34
CA SER A 170 -18.77 12.63 3.82
C SER A 170 -17.49 12.02 4.39
N GLN A 171 -16.36 12.21 3.72
CA GLN A 171 -15.08 11.69 4.20
C GLN A 171 -14.73 12.30 5.56
N GLN A 172 -14.36 11.46 6.52
CA GLN A 172 -13.81 11.93 7.79
C GLN A 172 -12.45 12.57 7.52
N THR A 173 -12.31 13.85 7.85
CA THR A 173 -11.06 14.61 7.64
C THR A 173 -10.15 14.43 8.86
N GLY A 174 -8.87 14.10 8.63
CA GLY A 174 -7.88 13.82 9.68
C GLY A 174 -7.36 12.37 9.62
N GLY A 175 -6.49 12.02 10.57
CA GLY A 175 -5.97 10.65 10.71
C GLY A 175 -6.83 9.81 11.64
N ILE A 176 -7.10 8.55 11.26
CA ILE A 176 -7.68 7.54 12.15
C ILE A 176 -6.49 6.78 12.78
N ASN A 177 -6.25 6.98 14.08
CA ASN A 177 -5.18 6.29 14.82
C ASN A 177 -5.72 5.02 15.49
N VAL A 178 -5.37 3.85 14.96
CA VAL A 178 -5.76 2.54 15.51
C VAL A 178 -4.50 1.80 15.91
N SER A 179 -4.36 1.51 17.21
CA SER A 179 -3.20 0.78 17.77
C SER A 179 -3.31 -0.73 17.65
N GLY A 180 -4.49 -1.26 17.28
CA GLY A 180 -4.77 -2.68 17.07
C GLY A 180 -4.89 -3.06 15.58
N GLY A 181 -5.36 -4.28 15.34
CA GLY A 181 -5.68 -4.74 13.98
C GLY A 181 -6.98 -4.11 13.46
N VAL A 182 -7.03 -3.86 12.15
CA VAL A 182 -8.25 -3.45 11.44
C VAL A 182 -8.88 -4.69 10.79
N SER A 183 -9.98 -5.18 11.36
CA SER A 183 -10.80 -6.26 10.77
C SER A 183 -11.91 -5.65 9.93
N ALA A 184 -11.77 -5.64 8.60
CA ALA A 184 -12.77 -5.13 7.68
C ALA A 184 -13.00 -6.11 6.52
N SER A 185 -14.24 -6.21 6.04
CA SER A 185 -14.58 -7.03 4.86
C SER A 185 -13.91 -6.51 3.57
N GLY A 186 -13.46 -5.26 3.57
CA GLY A 186 -12.65 -4.66 2.52
C GLY A 186 -12.03 -3.36 3.01
N VAL A 187 -10.77 -3.12 2.64
CA VAL A 187 -10.06 -1.86 2.89
C VAL A 187 -9.64 -1.32 1.53
N THR A 188 -10.10 -0.11 1.18
CA THR A 188 -9.69 0.58 -0.04
C THR A 188 -8.87 1.80 0.34
N ALA A 189 -7.59 1.84 -0.05
CA ALA A 189 -6.70 2.97 0.19
C ALA A 189 -6.54 3.78 -1.10
N SER A 190 -7.48 4.71 -1.36
CA SER A 190 -7.55 5.49 -2.60
C SER A 190 -6.54 6.63 -2.71
N SER A 191 -5.97 7.09 -1.58
CA SER A 191 -4.97 8.15 -1.52
C SER A 191 -3.54 7.68 -1.79
N LEU A 192 -3.35 6.41 -2.18
CA LEU A 192 -2.06 5.87 -2.63
C LEU A 192 -1.75 6.44 -4.02
N ASN A 193 -1.19 7.65 -4.03
CA ASN A 193 -0.99 8.49 -5.20
C ASN A 193 0.23 8.12 -6.07
N THR A 194 1.03 7.14 -5.64
CA THR A 194 2.13 6.60 -6.43
C THR A 194 1.74 5.21 -6.93
N ALA A 195 1.75 5.01 -8.26
CA ALA A 195 1.56 3.67 -8.83
C ALA A 195 2.59 2.70 -8.21
N GLY A 196 2.13 1.65 -7.55
CA GLY A 196 3.00 0.72 -6.83
C GLY A 196 2.22 -0.39 -6.12
N ILE A 197 2.92 -1.49 -5.82
CA ILE A 197 2.40 -2.57 -4.99
C ILE A 197 2.46 -2.13 -3.53
N VAL A 198 1.40 -2.40 -2.76
CA VAL A 198 1.39 -2.14 -1.32
C VAL A 198 2.17 -3.25 -0.61
N THR A 199 3.29 -2.90 0.00
CA THR A 199 4.06 -3.81 0.86
C THR A 199 4.29 -3.18 2.22
N ASN A 200 4.59 -3.99 3.24
CA ASN A 200 5.17 -3.48 4.48
C ASN A 200 6.54 -2.87 4.17
N THR A 201 6.74 -1.62 4.57
CA THR A 201 8.06 -1.00 4.70
C THR A 201 8.88 -1.73 5.76
N ALA A 202 10.19 -1.46 5.84
CA ALA A 202 11.04 -2.02 6.90
C ALA A 202 10.57 -1.65 8.33
N ALA A 203 9.80 -0.56 8.47
CA ALA A 203 9.19 -0.14 9.73
C ALA A 203 7.80 -0.76 9.98
N GLY A 204 7.34 -1.68 9.12
CA GLY A 204 6.04 -2.36 9.25
C GLY A 204 4.83 -1.55 8.81
N ALA A 205 5.01 -0.33 8.29
CA ALA A 205 3.93 0.48 7.73
C ALA A 205 3.61 0.09 6.29
N LEU A 206 2.35 0.11 5.88
CA LEU A 206 1.95 -0.06 4.48
C LEU A 206 2.44 1.13 3.65
N GLY A 207 3.21 0.86 2.60
CA GLY A 207 3.71 1.87 1.67
C GLY A 207 3.69 1.36 0.24
N THR A 208 3.55 2.29 -0.71
CA THR A 208 3.77 2.01 -2.13
C THR A 208 5.26 1.93 -2.39
N VAL A 209 5.75 0.75 -2.76
CA VAL A 209 7.11 0.62 -3.29
C VAL A 209 7.05 0.60 -4.80
N ALA A 210 7.91 1.39 -5.44
CA ALA A 210 8.06 1.38 -6.91
C ALA A 210 8.68 0.06 -7.40
N VAL A 211 9.41 -0.64 -6.54
CA VAL A 211 10.07 -1.92 -6.80
C VAL A 211 9.89 -2.83 -5.60
N VAL A 212 9.50 -4.08 -5.83
CA VAL A 212 9.37 -5.08 -4.76
C VAL A 212 10.78 -5.54 -4.35
N PRO A 213 11.17 -5.41 -3.06
CA PRO A 213 12.45 -5.93 -2.57
C PRO A 213 12.53 -7.45 -2.71
N VAL A 214 13.75 -8.00 -2.80
CA VAL A 214 13.98 -9.45 -2.93
C VAL A 214 13.40 -10.23 -1.75
N ALA A 215 13.47 -9.66 -0.53
CA ALA A 215 12.88 -10.25 0.67
C ALA A 215 11.35 -10.48 0.56
N ASN A 216 10.67 -9.73 -0.32
CA ASN A 216 9.23 -9.80 -0.54
C ASN A 216 8.88 -10.49 -1.88
N GLY A 217 9.79 -11.31 -2.42
CA GLY A 217 9.59 -12.05 -3.69
C GLY A 217 9.80 -11.21 -4.95
N GLY A 218 10.31 -9.98 -4.83
CA GLY A 218 10.65 -9.13 -5.97
C GLY A 218 12.10 -9.29 -6.44
N THR A 219 12.52 -8.40 -7.34
CA THR A 219 13.90 -8.36 -7.86
C THR A 219 14.75 -7.27 -7.21
N GLY A 220 14.14 -6.26 -6.58
CA GLY A 220 14.84 -5.08 -6.08
C GLY A 220 15.45 -4.19 -7.18
N ILE A 221 15.12 -4.42 -8.46
CA ILE A 221 15.68 -3.70 -9.62
C ILE A 221 14.58 -2.83 -10.27
N SER A 222 14.85 -1.53 -10.44
CA SER A 222 13.91 -0.56 -11.04
C SER A 222 14.02 -0.42 -12.56
N ASN A 223 15.12 -0.87 -13.17
CA ASN A 223 15.45 -0.57 -14.57
C ASN A 223 16.16 -1.73 -15.27
N TYR A 224 15.69 -2.03 -16.48
CA TYR A 224 16.21 -3.08 -17.35
C TYR A 224 16.60 -2.51 -18.70
N THR A 225 17.70 -3.00 -19.26
CA THR A 225 18.00 -2.86 -20.69
C THR A 225 17.54 -4.12 -21.42
N ILE A 226 17.14 -3.96 -22.69
CA ILE A 226 16.74 -5.09 -23.53
C ILE A 226 17.92 -6.07 -23.58
N GLY A 227 17.65 -7.35 -23.28
CA GLY A 227 18.65 -8.41 -23.24
C GLY A 227 19.24 -8.70 -21.84
N ASP A 228 18.98 -7.85 -20.83
CA ASP A 228 19.45 -8.12 -19.45
C ASP A 228 18.92 -9.47 -18.94
N LEU A 229 19.79 -10.26 -18.31
CA LEU A 229 19.43 -11.48 -17.60
C LEU A 229 19.41 -11.25 -16.08
N LEU A 230 18.39 -11.76 -15.41
CA LEU A 230 18.32 -11.76 -13.96
C LEU A 230 19.01 -13.00 -13.39
N TYR A 231 19.81 -12.81 -12.35
CA TYR A 231 20.49 -13.92 -11.67
C TYR A 231 20.65 -13.65 -10.17
N ALA A 232 20.76 -14.71 -9.37
CA ALA A 232 21.08 -14.58 -7.95
C ALA A 232 22.58 -14.28 -7.77
N ASN A 233 22.92 -13.14 -7.16
CA ASN A 233 24.30 -12.79 -6.82
C ASN A 233 24.63 -13.05 -5.34
N GLY A 234 23.70 -13.67 -4.61
CA GLY A 234 23.82 -14.08 -3.21
C GLY A 234 22.55 -14.81 -2.75
N THR A 235 22.53 -15.32 -1.51
CA THR A 235 21.44 -16.16 -0.99
C THR A 235 20.08 -15.47 -0.98
N ASN A 236 20.03 -14.15 -0.82
CA ASN A 236 18.80 -13.35 -0.75
C ASN A 236 18.89 -12.08 -1.63
N SER A 237 19.66 -12.14 -2.72
CA SER A 237 19.89 -10.99 -3.59
C SER A 237 19.87 -11.37 -5.06
N ILE A 238 19.18 -10.56 -5.86
CA ILE A 238 19.11 -10.67 -7.31
C ILE A 238 19.88 -9.49 -7.90
N ALA A 239 20.65 -9.77 -8.95
CA ALA A 239 21.28 -8.77 -9.78
C ALA A 239 20.90 -8.99 -11.24
N LYS A 240 21.33 -8.04 -12.09
CA LYS A 240 21.22 -8.14 -13.53
C LYS A 240 22.59 -8.32 -14.15
N LEU A 241 22.66 -9.18 -15.15
CA LEU A 241 23.80 -9.34 -16.04
C LEU A 241 23.41 -8.70 -17.38
N SER A 242 24.06 -7.59 -17.72
CA SER A 242 23.78 -6.90 -18.97
C SER A 242 24.13 -7.76 -20.18
N ASP A 243 23.38 -7.59 -21.26
CA ASP A 243 23.69 -8.22 -22.54
C ASP A 243 25.03 -7.68 -23.11
N VAL A 244 25.62 -8.45 -24.00
CA VAL A 244 26.93 -8.15 -24.61
C VAL A 244 26.87 -8.33 -26.13
N ALA A 245 28.01 -8.14 -26.81
CA ALA A 245 28.08 -8.37 -28.25
C ALA A 245 27.66 -9.82 -28.62
N ALA A 246 26.93 -9.93 -29.73
CA ALA A 246 26.49 -11.21 -30.28
C ALA A 246 27.68 -12.17 -30.47
N GLY A 247 27.43 -13.46 -30.19
CA GLY A 247 28.47 -14.51 -30.22
C GLY A 247 29.09 -14.85 -28.85
N SER A 248 28.59 -14.23 -27.78
CA SER A 248 28.96 -14.59 -26.40
C SER A 248 28.02 -15.65 -25.84
N CYS A 249 28.53 -16.50 -24.94
CA CYS A 249 27.74 -17.51 -24.23
C CYS A 249 27.70 -17.23 -22.72
N LEU A 250 26.60 -17.60 -22.07
CA LEU A 250 26.49 -17.53 -20.63
C LEU A 250 27.31 -18.67 -20.02
N VAL A 251 28.38 -18.33 -19.32
CA VAL A 251 29.29 -19.30 -18.69
C VAL A 251 28.98 -19.35 -17.19
N SER A 252 28.83 -20.56 -16.66
CA SER A 252 28.72 -20.77 -15.21
C SER A 252 30.04 -20.37 -14.54
N GLY A 253 29.96 -19.52 -13.51
CA GLY A 253 31.12 -19.16 -12.68
C GLY A 253 31.53 -20.27 -11.70
N GLY A 254 30.76 -21.35 -11.60
CA GLY A 254 30.88 -22.35 -10.54
C GLY A 254 30.02 -22.02 -9.31
N VAL A 255 30.03 -22.90 -8.30
CA VAL A 255 29.23 -22.75 -7.09
C VAL A 255 29.60 -21.44 -6.38
N ASN A 256 28.59 -20.70 -5.90
CA ASN A 256 28.74 -19.40 -5.22
C ASN A 256 29.40 -18.29 -6.05
N THR A 257 29.48 -18.44 -7.37
CA THR A 257 30.03 -17.43 -8.27
C THR A 257 29.00 -17.04 -9.30
N ALA A 258 28.85 -15.74 -9.54
CA ALA A 258 27.92 -15.23 -10.54
C ALA A 258 28.23 -15.79 -11.94
N PRO A 259 27.21 -16.11 -12.75
CA PRO A 259 27.44 -16.39 -14.16
C PRO A 259 27.96 -15.13 -14.87
N ALA A 260 28.74 -15.32 -15.92
CA ALA A 260 29.29 -14.24 -16.72
C ALA A 260 29.21 -14.58 -18.20
N TRP A 261 29.12 -13.54 -19.05
CA TRP A 261 29.30 -13.72 -20.47
C TRP A 261 30.76 -14.02 -20.79
N GLY A 262 30.99 -15.03 -21.63
CA GLY A 262 32.32 -15.41 -22.06
C GLY A 262 32.31 -16.02 -23.47
N SER A 263 33.48 -16.47 -23.91
CA SER A 263 33.60 -17.24 -25.15
C SER A 263 32.74 -18.49 -25.06
N CYS A 264 31.96 -18.75 -26.11
CA CYS A 264 31.25 -20.02 -26.30
C CYS A 264 32.19 -21.24 -26.38
N ALA A 265 33.49 -20.99 -26.55
CA ALA A 265 34.53 -21.99 -26.62
C ALA A 265 35.59 -21.70 -25.55
N SER A 266 35.48 -22.35 -24.39
CA SER A 266 36.72 -22.82 -23.75
C SER A 266 37.29 -23.92 -24.63
N GLY A 267 38.14 -23.51 -25.58
CA GLY A 267 39.04 -24.33 -26.40
C GLY A 267 38.48 -25.67 -26.91
N ILE A 268 38.04 -25.71 -28.17
CA ILE A 268 38.10 -26.99 -28.90
C ILE A 268 39.58 -27.29 -29.13
N THR A 269 40.24 -27.88 -28.14
CA THR A 269 41.52 -28.53 -28.33
C THR A 269 41.29 -29.79 -29.17
N LEU A 270 42.28 -30.23 -29.95
CA LEU A 270 42.24 -31.56 -30.58
C LEU A 270 41.91 -32.66 -29.55
N GLN A 271 42.29 -32.46 -28.29
CA GLN A 271 41.96 -33.34 -27.17
C GLN A 271 40.46 -33.40 -26.84
N SER A 272 39.74 -32.28 -26.94
CA SER A 272 38.28 -32.25 -26.73
C SER A 272 37.51 -32.95 -27.87
N ALA A 273 38.01 -32.86 -29.10
CA ALA A 273 37.49 -33.63 -30.25
C ALA A 273 37.79 -35.13 -30.11
N TYR A 274 39.01 -35.49 -29.66
CA TYR A 274 39.39 -36.87 -29.34
C TYR A 274 38.46 -37.50 -28.30
N ASN A 275 38.26 -36.84 -27.16
CA ASN A 275 37.39 -37.34 -26.08
C ASN A 275 35.92 -37.51 -26.49
N SER A 276 35.47 -36.82 -27.56
CA SER A 276 34.08 -36.84 -28.04
C SER A 276 33.79 -37.89 -29.11
N GLY A 277 34.75 -38.76 -29.45
CA GLY A 277 34.55 -39.85 -30.42
C GLY A 277 35.63 -40.00 -31.49
N ASN A 278 36.87 -39.58 -31.20
CA ASN A 278 38.09 -39.83 -32.00
C ASN A 278 38.08 -39.36 -33.46
N THR A 279 37.04 -38.65 -33.94
CA THR A 279 36.84 -38.36 -35.36
C THR A 279 36.64 -36.87 -35.60
N ILE A 280 37.42 -36.29 -36.52
CA ILE A 280 37.13 -34.98 -37.10
C ILE A 280 36.23 -35.23 -38.31
N SER A 281 34.96 -34.82 -38.25
CA SER A 281 34.02 -34.94 -39.37
C SER A 281 33.85 -33.58 -40.04
N GLU A 282 34.25 -33.48 -41.31
CA GLU A 282 34.09 -32.27 -42.11
C GLU A 282 32.78 -32.33 -42.90
N SER A 283 32.00 -31.24 -42.87
CA SER A 283 30.84 -31.11 -43.77
C SER A 283 31.30 -30.79 -45.20
N ALA A 284 30.43 -31.06 -46.19
CA ALA A 284 30.74 -30.77 -47.59
C ALA A 284 31.23 -29.32 -47.78
N GLY A 285 32.36 -29.16 -48.47
CA GLY A 285 32.99 -27.85 -48.75
C GLY A 285 33.93 -27.32 -47.66
N ARG A 286 34.33 -28.14 -46.68
CA ARG A 286 35.36 -27.82 -45.69
C ARG A 286 36.61 -28.70 -45.87
N ASN A 287 37.76 -28.20 -45.41
CA ASN A 287 39.07 -28.86 -45.49
C ASN A 287 39.84 -28.73 -44.15
N LEU A 288 40.55 -29.79 -43.77
CA LEU A 288 41.55 -29.75 -42.69
C LEU A 288 42.88 -29.27 -43.28
N THR A 289 43.26 -28.02 -42.99
CA THR A 289 44.53 -27.43 -43.47
C THR A 289 45.51 -27.24 -42.32
N ILE A 290 46.71 -27.82 -42.45
CA ILE A 290 47.85 -27.53 -41.58
C ILE A 290 48.80 -26.63 -42.36
N SER A 291 48.92 -25.37 -41.96
CA SER A 291 49.75 -24.37 -42.65
C SER A 291 50.62 -23.64 -41.64
N ALA A 292 51.91 -23.47 -41.99
CA ALA A 292 52.82 -22.69 -41.19
C ALA A 292 52.71 -21.20 -41.56
N ALA A 293 52.58 -20.34 -40.54
CA ALA A 293 52.59 -18.88 -40.72
C ALA A 293 54.01 -18.30 -40.88
N ALA A 294 55.05 -19.12 -40.70
CA ALA A 294 56.47 -18.79 -40.80
C ALA A 294 57.28 -20.03 -41.19
N VAL A 295 58.58 -19.87 -41.46
CA VAL A 295 59.47 -20.99 -41.83
C VAL A 295 59.47 -22.05 -40.72
N PRO A 296 59.06 -23.30 -40.99
CA PRO A 296 59.07 -24.36 -39.99
C PRO A 296 60.50 -24.73 -39.56
N THR A 297 60.72 -24.90 -38.25
CA THR A 297 61.96 -25.45 -37.69
C THR A 297 61.79 -26.89 -37.17
N ASN A 298 60.55 -27.39 -37.17
CA ASN A 298 60.14 -28.73 -36.75
C ASN A 298 59.14 -29.29 -37.77
N ASP A 299 58.83 -30.58 -37.68
CA ASP A 299 57.78 -31.22 -38.47
C ASP A 299 56.41 -30.57 -38.20
N MET A 300 55.67 -30.22 -39.26
CA MET A 300 54.32 -29.64 -39.13
C MET A 300 53.27 -30.68 -38.68
N LEU A 301 53.52 -31.97 -38.95
CA LEU A 301 52.73 -33.10 -38.50
C LEU A 301 53.67 -34.27 -38.21
N ALA A 302 53.65 -34.78 -36.97
CA ALA A 302 54.37 -35.98 -36.59
C ALA A 302 53.37 -37.06 -36.17
N ILE A 303 53.45 -38.22 -36.81
CA ILE A 303 52.70 -39.43 -36.42
C ILE A 303 53.73 -40.46 -35.96
N SER A 304 53.70 -40.84 -34.69
CA SER A 304 54.70 -41.73 -34.11
C SER A 304 54.09 -42.66 -33.07
N ASN A 305 54.48 -43.93 -33.12
CA ASN A 305 54.28 -44.92 -32.07
C ASN A 305 55.62 -45.33 -31.43
N ALA A 306 56.63 -44.45 -31.43
CA ALA A 306 57.94 -44.75 -30.86
C ALA A 306 57.81 -45.27 -29.42
N GLY A 307 58.43 -46.42 -29.13
CA GLY A 307 58.34 -47.09 -27.83
C GLY A 307 57.04 -47.86 -27.58
N GLN A 308 56.10 -47.88 -28.52
CA GLN A 308 54.78 -48.53 -28.41
C GLN A 308 54.57 -49.53 -29.57
N PRO A 309 54.99 -50.79 -29.42
CA PRO A 309 54.87 -51.79 -30.48
C PRO A 309 53.40 -52.11 -30.76
N VAL A 310 53.07 -52.26 -32.04
CA VAL A 310 51.74 -52.69 -32.49
C VAL A 310 51.60 -54.19 -32.23
N THR A 311 50.64 -54.59 -31.39
CA THR A 311 50.38 -56.01 -31.03
C THR A 311 49.08 -56.55 -31.62
N THR A 312 48.27 -55.71 -32.26
CA THR A 312 46.95 -56.05 -32.81
C THR A 312 46.97 -55.96 -34.33
N ALA A 313 46.39 -56.95 -35.02
CA ALA A 313 46.30 -56.97 -36.47
C ALA A 313 45.45 -55.79 -37.01
N GLY A 314 45.84 -55.24 -38.16
CA GLY A 314 45.08 -54.19 -38.86
C GLY A 314 45.30 -52.76 -38.35
N VAL A 315 46.22 -52.54 -37.41
CA VAL A 315 46.59 -51.20 -36.93
C VAL A 315 47.55 -50.54 -37.92
N ASN A 316 47.22 -49.33 -38.36
CA ASN A 316 48.01 -48.55 -39.32
C ASN A 316 48.47 -47.24 -38.67
N GLY A 317 49.69 -46.77 -38.98
CA GLY A 317 50.15 -45.44 -38.57
C GLY A 317 49.39 -44.32 -39.29
N LEU A 318 49.08 -44.53 -40.57
CA LEU A 318 48.21 -43.67 -41.37
C LEU A 318 47.33 -44.56 -42.26
N SER A 319 46.02 -44.33 -42.26
CA SER A 319 45.07 -45.00 -43.14
C SER A 319 44.36 -43.97 -44.01
N VAL A 320 44.38 -44.18 -45.32
CA VAL A 320 43.69 -43.34 -46.31
C VAL A 320 42.70 -44.22 -47.06
N ASN A 321 41.41 -44.06 -46.78
CA ASN A 321 40.34 -44.69 -47.56
C ASN A 321 39.72 -43.65 -48.50
N TYR A 322 40.08 -43.70 -49.77
CA TYR A 322 39.60 -42.77 -50.79
C TYR A 322 38.66 -43.48 -51.76
N VAL A 323 37.46 -42.93 -51.94
CA VAL A 323 36.47 -43.41 -52.93
C VAL A 323 36.31 -42.34 -54.00
N GLY A 324 36.61 -42.70 -55.25
CA GLY A 324 36.43 -41.80 -56.40
C GLY A 324 34.95 -41.51 -56.69
N GLY A 325 34.70 -40.36 -57.33
CA GLY A 325 33.36 -39.96 -57.79
C GLY A 325 32.97 -40.56 -59.14
N ALA A 326 31.70 -40.40 -59.53
CA ALA A 326 31.13 -40.92 -60.78
C ALA A 326 31.34 -40.02 -62.02
N ALA A 327 32.25 -39.05 -61.94
CA ALA A 327 32.51 -38.06 -63.00
C ALA A 327 33.93 -38.19 -63.55
N ALA A 328 34.15 -37.73 -64.78
CA ALA A 328 35.48 -37.64 -65.39
C ALA A 328 36.25 -36.45 -64.81
N VAL A 329 36.77 -36.61 -63.59
CA VAL A 329 37.51 -35.58 -62.84
C VAL A 329 38.86 -36.10 -62.37
N GLU A 330 39.86 -35.23 -62.35
CA GLU A 330 41.18 -35.53 -61.78
C GLU A 330 41.12 -35.43 -60.25
N SER A 331 41.46 -36.52 -59.57
CA SER A 331 41.51 -36.58 -58.11
C SER A 331 42.55 -37.59 -57.63
N ALA A 332 43.07 -37.40 -56.42
CA ALA A 332 44.02 -38.32 -55.79
C ALA A 332 43.67 -38.51 -54.31
N GLY A 333 43.78 -39.76 -53.81
CA GLY A 333 43.65 -40.04 -52.38
C GLY A 333 44.82 -39.46 -51.55
N MET A 334 45.98 -39.30 -52.17
CA MET A 334 47.12 -38.57 -51.61
C MET A 334 47.85 -37.86 -52.74
N ARG A 335 48.10 -36.56 -52.59
CA ARG A 335 48.84 -35.72 -53.53
C ARG A 335 50.01 -35.07 -52.78
N ILE A 336 51.18 -35.11 -53.40
CA ILE A 336 52.40 -34.51 -52.83
C ILE A 336 53.01 -33.62 -53.91
N ASP A 337 52.98 -32.31 -53.68
CA ASP A 337 53.57 -31.31 -54.56
C ASP A 337 54.85 -30.75 -53.92
N TYR A 338 55.90 -30.62 -54.73
CA TYR A 338 57.16 -30.00 -54.33
C TYR A 338 57.43 -28.77 -55.17
N GLN A 339 57.68 -27.65 -54.50
CA GLN A 339 58.25 -26.45 -55.14
C GLN A 339 59.70 -26.31 -54.65
N PRO A 340 60.71 -26.61 -55.49
CA PRO A 340 62.11 -26.51 -55.07
C PRO A 340 62.48 -25.05 -54.78
N GLY A 341 63.24 -24.84 -53.70
CA GLY A 341 63.85 -23.56 -53.38
C GLY A 341 65.07 -23.25 -54.25
N SER A 342 65.65 -22.06 -54.09
CA SER A 342 66.78 -21.58 -54.92
C SER A 342 68.16 -22.12 -54.51
N THR A 343 68.26 -22.89 -53.42
CA THR A 343 69.54 -23.37 -52.87
C THR A 343 69.93 -24.73 -53.46
N SER A 344 71.15 -24.84 -53.98
CA SER A 344 71.70 -26.11 -54.50
C SER A 344 72.15 -27.05 -53.39
N GLY A 345 72.01 -28.37 -53.60
CA GLY A 345 72.51 -29.42 -52.69
C GLY A 345 71.50 -29.98 -51.67
N GLY A 346 70.25 -29.50 -51.65
CA GLY A 346 69.20 -30.04 -50.77
C GLY A 346 68.64 -31.38 -51.25
N THR A 347 68.28 -32.26 -50.31
CA THR A 347 67.53 -33.49 -50.58
C THR A 347 66.07 -33.36 -50.15
N TRP A 348 65.16 -33.76 -51.03
CA TRP A 348 63.71 -33.70 -50.81
C TRP A 348 63.12 -35.05 -51.22
N SER A 349 62.13 -35.56 -50.50
CA SER A 349 61.55 -36.88 -50.79
C SER A 349 60.06 -36.92 -50.47
N GLY A 350 59.27 -37.37 -51.45
CA GLY A 350 57.83 -37.73 -51.35
C GLY A 350 57.54 -38.73 -50.23
N LEU A 351 58.39 -39.74 -50.18
CA LEU A 351 58.35 -40.83 -49.24
C LEU A 351 59.80 -41.23 -48.98
N ARG A 352 60.16 -41.33 -47.69
CA ARG A 352 61.46 -41.86 -47.28
C ARG A 352 61.24 -43.00 -46.31
N ILE A 353 61.60 -44.20 -46.73
CA ILE A 353 61.57 -45.39 -45.89
C ILE A 353 62.96 -45.58 -45.30
N VAL A 354 63.06 -45.62 -43.97
CA VAL A 354 64.31 -45.82 -43.24
C VAL A 354 64.17 -47.08 -42.39
N ALA A 355 65.06 -48.06 -42.59
CA ALA A 355 65.11 -49.25 -41.76
C ALA A 355 65.72 -48.92 -40.39
N ASN A 356 65.21 -49.53 -39.31
CA ASN A 356 65.82 -49.42 -37.99
C ASN A 356 67.21 -50.09 -37.99
N ALA A 357 68.19 -49.45 -37.35
CA ALA A 357 69.61 -49.83 -37.32
C ALA A 357 69.90 -51.23 -36.74
N THR A 358 68.93 -51.91 -36.12
CA THR A 358 69.10 -53.23 -35.50
C THR A 358 68.73 -54.42 -36.39
N GLY A 359 68.37 -54.21 -37.66
CA GLY A 359 67.97 -55.27 -38.58
C GLY A 359 66.56 -55.84 -38.28
N PRO A 360 65.90 -56.48 -39.26
CA PRO A 360 64.55 -57.02 -39.07
C PRO A 360 64.57 -58.21 -38.11
N ALA A 361 63.64 -58.24 -37.16
CA ALA A 361 63.20 -59.50 -36.57
C ALA A 361 62.66 -60.39 -37.71
N THR A 362 62.94 -61.69 -37.65
CA THR A 362 62.59 -62.69 -38.67
C THR A 362 61.12 -62.54 -39.11
N GLY A 363 60.87 -62.31 -40.40
CA GLY A 363 59.51 -62.27 -40.97
C GLY A 363 58.91 -60.87 -41.24
N VAL A 364 59.68 -59.79 -41.09
CA VAL A 364 59.28 -58.46 -41.60
C VAL A 364 59.70 -58.34 -43.06
N THR A 365 58.72 -58.32 -43.99
CA THR A 365 58.91 -58.05 -45.43
C THR A 365 58.62 -56.60 -45.77
#